data_AF-A0A415SDN7-F1
#
_entry.id   AF-A0A415SDN7-F1
#
_cell.length_a   1.000
_cell.length_b   1.000
_cell.length_c   1.000
_cell.angle_alpha   90.00
_cell.angle_beta   90.00
_cell.angle_gamma   90.00
#
_symmetry.space_group_name_H-M   'P 1'
#
loop_
_entity.id
_entity.type
_entity.pdbx_description
1 polymer ?
#
loop_
_entity_poly.entity_id
_entity_poly.type
_entity_poly.pdbx_seq_one_letter_code
_entity_poly.pdbx_strand_id
1 'polypeptide(L)'
;MLFHVYGENALPQWIAMLGVLAALILLNEVSRRTKAGGILMFFVIPAILTVYFIAIAVGAKTGASWALNNQTYLYMDGWFHYAKLYAALAGCIGFMMIKYEWGIGKAHWFKAYPFAIVAINILIAVASDFESAINGWYSWWLSSEDVWLYGGWHNVFNGIAGIINILCMTGWWAVYTSKDKKDMIWPDMIWVYILVYDVWNFAYTYNCLPTHSWFCGVALLLAPTIAALLWNKGGWIMNRANTLCIWCMFAQVFPLFQETFSDGKQVFPWATIPKLYADGTLNGITAGGSTNADPTMMTIVSPLALIVNIVAFIYIIRTARKKKKNPYKEEIFTDFKYYKDAAARAEIK
;
A
#
# COMPACT_ATOMS: atom_id res chain seq x y z
N MET A 1 13.16 18.87 2.56
CA MET A 1 13.01 17.52 1.94
C MET A 1 12.23 16.62 2.90
N LEU A 2 11.51 15.63 2.37
CA LEU A 2 10.72 14.69 3.17
C LEU A 2 11.59 13.59 3.82
N PHE A 3 12.76 13.30 3.24
CA PHE A 3 13.62 12.19 3.64
C PHE A 3 15.08 12.62 3.75
N HIS A 4 15.86 11.87 4.53
CA HIS A 4 17.32 11.98 4.60
C HIS A 4 17.98 11.28 3.40
N VAL A 5 17.75 11.83 2.21
CA VAL A 5 18.23 11.29 0.91
C VAL A 5 19.32 12.15 0.26
N TYR A 6 20.18 12.69 1.12
CA TYR A 6 21.27 13.61 0.78
C TYR A 6 22.50 13.27 1.60
N GLY A 7 23.69 13.66 1.13
CA GLY A 7 24.97 13.30 1.74
C GLY A 7 25.55 12.01 1.16
N GLU A 8 26.41 11.34 1.93
CA GLU A 8 27.24 10.22 1.46
C GLU A 8 26.41 9.02 0.96
N ASN A 9 25.24 8.78 1.56
CA ASN A 9 24.34 7.67 1.21
C ASN A 9 23.29 8.03 0.15
N ALA A 10 23.27 9.26 -0.37
CA ALA A 10 22.24 9.70 -1.31
C ALA A 10 22.16 8.80 -2.56
N LEU A 11 23.32 8.51 -3.17
CA LEU A 11 23.38 7.71 -4.39
C LEU A 11 22.80 6.30 -4.20
N PRO A 12 23.23 5.50 -3.19
CA PRO A 12 22.63 4.18 -2.98
C PRO A 12 21.14 4.25 -2.63
N GLN A 13 20.68 5.25 -1.86
CA GLN A 13 19.26 5.41 -1.53
C GLN A 13 18.37 5.63 -2.76
N TRP A 14 18.80 6.48 -3.69
CA TRP A 14 18.08 6.74 -4.94
C TRP A 14 18.14 5.55 -5.89
N ILE A 15 19.31 4.93 -6.05
CA ILE A 15 19.48 3.74 -6.90
C ILE A 15 18.59 2.59 -6.42
N ALA A 16 18.59 2.30 -5.12
CA ALA A 16 17.78 1.23 -4.56
C ALA A 16 16.29 1.51 -4.74
N MET A 17 15.83 2.74 -4.48
CA MET A 17 14.43 3.12 -4.66
C MET A 17 13.97 2.98 -6.11
N LEU A 18 14.76 3.47 -7.06
CA LEU A 18 14.47 3.32 -8.49
C LEU A 18 14.54 1.86 -8.95
N GLY A 19 15.47 1.08 -8.39
CA GLY A 19 15.59 -0.36 -8.62
C GLY A 19 14.36 -1.12 -8.13
N VAL A 20 13.88 -0.83 -6.92
CA VAL A 20 12.64 -1.40 -6.38
C VAL A 20 11.43 -1.00 -7.22
N LEU A 21 11.33 0.28 -7.60
CA LEU A 21 10.27 0.78 -8.47
C LEU A 21 10.23 0.00 -9.81
N ALA A 22 11.39 -0.15 -10.46
CA ALA A 22 11.51 -0.89 -11.71
C ALA A 22 11.18 -2.38 -11.52
N ALA A 23 11.69 -3.01 -10.46
CA ALA A 23 11.41 -4.41 -10.16
C ALA A 23 9.92 -4.67 -9.91
N LEU A 24 9.25 -3.81 -9.13
CA LEU A 24 7.82 -3.91 -8.87
C LEU A 24 7.00 -3.75 -10.14
N ILE A 25 7.35 -2.81 -11.02
CA ILE A 25 6.70 -2.65 -12.32
C ILE A 25 6.88 -3.90 -13.17
N LEU A 26 8.12 -4.41 -13.30
CA LEU A 26 8.42 -5.59 -14.13
C LEU A 26 7.72 -6.85 -13.61
N LEU A 27 7.81 -7.14 -12.30
CA LEU A 27 7.16 -8.30 -11.69
C LEU A 27 5.63 -8.21 -11.74
N ASN A 28 5.06 -7.01 -11.59
CA ASN A 28 3.64 -6.79 -11.81
C ASN A 28 3.25 -7.07 -13.26
N GLU A 29 4.03 -6.61 -14.25
CA GLU A 29 3.74 -6.87 -15.66
C GLU A 29 3.81 -8.37 -16.00
N VAL A 30 4.78 -9.10 -15.45
CA VAL A 30 4.90 -10.56 -15.63
C VAL A 30 3.72 -11.29 -15.01
N SER A 31 3.36 -10.96 -13.76
CA SER A 31 2.26 -11.60 -13.04
C SER A 31 0.88 -11.29 -13.65
N ARG A 32 0.73 -10.08 -14.21
CA ARG A 32 -0.50 -9.62 -14.85
C ARG A 32 -0.69 -10.20 -16.26
N ARG A 33 0.34 -10.14 -17.12
CA ARG A 33 0.20 -10.48 -18.55
C ARG A 33 0.00 -11.96 -18.82
N THR A 34 0.43 -12.84 -17.90
CA THR A 34 0.40 -14.29 -18.13
C THR A 34 -0.36 -15.03 -17.01
N LYS A 35 -1.11 -16.07 -17.38
CA LYS A 35 -1.76 -16.94 -16.40
C LYS A 35 -0.75 -17.69 -15.53
N ALA A 36 0.33 -18.20 -16.14
CA ALA A 36 1.41 -18.86 -15.43
C ALA A 36 2.12 -17.91 -14.45
N GLY A 37 2.42 -16.67 -14.86
CA GLY A 37 3.03 -15.67 -13.98
C GLY A 37 2.14 -15.32 -12.78
N GLY A 38 0.84 -15.14 -12.99
CA GLY A 38 -0.11 -14.91 -11.90
C GLY A 38 -0.22 -16.10 -10.95
N ILE A 39 -0.27 -17.34 -11.47
CA ILE A 39 -0.31 -18.55 -10.65
C ILE A 39 0.99 -18.71 -9.85
N LEU A 40 2.14 -18.51 -10.49
CA LEU A 40 3.45 -18.57 -9.82
C LEU A 40 3.52 -17.55 -8.68
N MET A 41 3.16 -16.30 -8.97
CA MET A 41 3.32 -15.18 -8.03
C MET A 41 2.30 -15.20 -6.88
N PHE A 42 1.06 -15.64 -7.12
CA PHE A 42 -0.04 -15.51 -6.15
C PHE A 42 -0.58 -16.85 -5.64
N PHE A 43 0.01 -17.98 -6.04
CA PHE A 43 -0.33 -19.29 -5.46
C PHE A 43 0.93 -20.07 -5.06
N VAL A 44 1.86 -20.27 -5.99
CA VAL A 44 3.05 -21.11 -5.75
C VAL A 44 4.01 -20.46 -4.76
N ILE A 45 4.44 -19.22 -5.00
CA ILE A 45 5.35 -18.51 -4.10
C ILE A 45 4.72 -18.34 -2.71
N PRO A 46 3.46 -17.87 -2.56
CA PRO A 46 2.81 -17.81 -1.25
C PRO A 46 2.73 -19.16 -0.55
N ALA A 47 2.45 -20.25 -1.25
CA ALA A 47 2.43 -21.58 -0.64
C ALA A 47 3.82 -21.99 -0.11
N ILE A 48 4.89 -21.71 -0.88
CA ILE A 48 6.27 -21.92 -0.43
C ILE A 48 6.57 -21.07 0.81
N LEU A 49 6.16 -19.79 0.80
CA LEU A 49 6.34 -18.90 1.94
C LEU A 49 5.57 -19.36 3.17
N THR A 50 4.33 -19.84 3.02
CA THR A 50 3.57 -20.42 4.13
C THR A 50 4.31 -21.61 4.74
N VAL A 51 4.86 -22.52 3.91
CA VAL A 51 5.68 -23.64 4.40
C VAL A 51 6.93 -23.13 5.11
N TYR A 52 7.61 -22.13 4.55
CA TYR A 52 8.78 -21.49 5.16
C TYR A 52 8.47 -20.88 6.54
N PHE A 53 7.37 -20.13 6.67
CA PHE A 53 6.95 -19.53 7.94
C PHE A 53 6.59 -20.60 8.98
N ILE A 54 5.88 -21.66 8.58
CA ILE A 54 5.58 -22.80 9.47
C ILE A 54 6.88 -23.49 9.93
N ALA A 55 7.82 -23.72 9.02
CA ALA A 55 9.09 -24.36 9.34
C ALA A 55 9.89 -23.53 10.36
N ILE A 56 9.92 -22.20 10.21
CA ILE A 56 10.55 -21.30 11.18
C ILE A 56 9.83 -21.35 12.53
N ALA A 57 8.50 -21.21 12.55
CA ALA A 57 7.74 -21.20 13.79
C ALA A 57 7.90 -22.51 14.58
N VAL A 58 7.84 -23.66 13.89
CA VAL A 58 8.08 -24.97 14.49
C VAL A 58 9.54 -25.10 14.95
N GLY A 59 10.50 -24.71 14.11
CA GLY A 59 11.92 -24.74 14.44
C GLY A 59 12.24 -23.92 15.69
N ALA A 60 11.71 -22.70 15.78
CA ALA A 60 11.88 -21.80 16.92
C ALA A 60 11.27 -22.42 18.19
N LYS A 61 10.07 -23.00 18.10
CA LYS A 61 9.43 -23.71 19.22
C LYS A 61 10.23 -24.93 19.70
N THR A 62 10.93 -25.61 18.81
CA THR A 62 11.83 -26.73 19.15
C THR A 62 13.21 -26.30 19.63
N GLY A 63 13.49 -24.99 19.71
CA GLY A 63 14.79 -24.45 20.13
C GLY A 63 15.88 -24.54 19.07
N ALA A 64 15.52 -24.77 17.79
CA ALA A 64 16.49 -24.90 16.72
C ALA A 64 17.18 -23.56 16.43
N SER A 65 18.51 -23.53 16.53
CA SER A 65 19.31 -22.30 16.40
C SER A 65 19.14 -21.59 15.05
N TRP A 66 18.97 -22.34 13.96
CA TRP A 66 18.76 -21.75 12.62
C TRP A 66 17.43 -20.98 12.51
N ALA A 67 16.40 -21.40 13.25
CA ALA A 67 15.09 -20.77 13.23
C ALA A 67 15.04 -19.57 14.17
N LEU A 68 15.64 -19.69 15.36
CA LEU A 68 15.74 -18.61 16.34
C LEU A 68 16.58 -17.43 15.82
N ASN A 69 17.58 -17.69 14.96
CA ASN A 69 18.40 -16.64 14.34
C ASN A 69 17.90 -16.21 12.95
N ASN A 70 16.74 -16.72 12.51
CA ASN A 70 16.20 -16.34 11.21
C ASN A 70 15.65 -14.91 11.26
N GLN A 71 15.99 -14.09 10.27
CA GLN A 71 15.57 -12.69 10.19
C GLN A 71 14.05 -12.51 10.17
N THR A 72 13.32 -13.42 9.51
CA THR A 72 11.86 -13.42 9.50
C THR A 72 11.29 -13.64 10.91
N TYR A 73 11.91 -14.51 11.71
CA TYR A 73 11.50 -14.75 13.09
C TYR A 73 11.84 -13.57 14.01
N LEU A 74 13.03 -12.99 13.84
CA LEU A 74 13.52 -11.92 14.71
C LEU A 74 12.80 -10.59 14.49
N TYR A 75 12.45 -10.27 13.24
CA TYR A 75 12.02 -8.92 12.86
C TYR A 75 10.62 -8.87 12.22
N MET A 76 10.08 -9.99 11.75
CA MET A 76 8.84 -10.02 10.96
C MET A 76 7.76 -10.94 11.56
N ASP A 77 7.88 -11.34 12.84
CA ASP A 77 6.91 -12.22 13.51
C ASP A 77 5.63 -11.50 13.99
N GLY A 78 5.54 -10.18 13.73
CA GLY A 78 4.36 -9.38 14.05
C GLY A 78 3.12 -9.81 13.26
N TRP A 79 1.97 -9.89 13.95
CA TRP A 79 0.69 -10.29 13.35
C TRP A 79 0.30 -9.43 12.14
N PHE A 80 0.65 -8.14 12.17
CA PHE A 80 0.32 -7.17 11.13
C PHE A 80 1.04 -7.47 9.81
N HIS A 81 2.32 -7.87 9.85
CA HIS A 81 3.05 -8.24 8.63
C HIS A 81 2.37 -9.41 7.89
N TYR A 82 1.96 -10.45 8.63
CA TYR A 82 1.22 -11.57 8.06
C TYR A 82 -0.17 -11.16 7.59
N ALA A 83 -0.92 -10.40 8.41
CA ALA A 83 -2.25 -9.93 8.04
C ALA A 83 -2.21 -9.12 6.74
N LYS A 84 -1.23 -8.24 6.59
CA LYS A 84 -1.05 -7.40 5.40
C LYS A 84 -0.65 -8.21 4.18
N LEU A 85 0.27 -9.18 4.31
CA LEU A 85 0.62 -10.09 3.23
C LEU A 85 -0.61 -10.86 2.74
N TYR A 86 -1.31 -11.54 3.64
CA TYR A 86 -2.40 -12.43 3.27
C TYR A 86 -3.65 -11.66 2.83
N ALA A 87 -3.90 -10.44 3.34
CA ALA A 87 -4.93 -9.56 2.82
C ALA A 87 -4.62 -9.09 1.39
N ALA A 88 -3.37 -8.73 1.09
CA ALA A 88 -2.95 -8.38 -0.26
C ALA A 88 -3.04 -9.59 -1.21
N LEU A 89 -2.66 -10.78 -0.74
CA LEU A 89 -2.77 -12.03 -1.47
C LEU A 89 -4.22 -12.38 -1.79
N ALA A 90 -5.12 -12.28 -0.81
CA ALA A 90 -6.55 -12.51 -1.02
C ALA A 90 -7.11 -11.56 -2.08
N GLY A 91 -6.71 -10.28 -2.05
CA GLY A 91 -7.00 -9.32 -3.11
C GLY A 91 -6.54 -9.79 -4.50
N CYS A 92 -5.28 -10.22 -4.63
CA CYS A 92 -4.73 -10.71 -5.89
C CYS A 92 -5.48 -11.95 -6.42
N ILE A 93 -5.75 -12.91 -5.54
CA ILE A 93 -6.51 -14.13 -5.88
C ILE A 93 -7.93 -13.76 -6.32
N GLY A 94 -8.64 -12.92 -5.57
CA GLY A 94 -9.98 -12.48 -5.94
C GLY A 94 -10.02 -11.75 -7.28
N PHE A 95 -9.01 -10.92 -7.58
CA PHE A 95 -8.90 -10.25 -8.87
C PHE A 95 -8.64 -11.23 -10.01
N MET A 96 -7.81 -12.25 -9.78
CA MET A 96 -7.63 -13.35 -10.73
C MET A 96 -8.92 -14.13 -10.96
N MET A 97 -9.72 -14.35 -9.91
CA MET A 97 -11.01 -15.03 -10.03
C MET A 97 -12.00 -14.24 -10.88
N ILE A 98 -12.07 -12.91 -10.73
CA ILE A 98 -12.87 -12.03 -11.59
C ILE A 98 -12.33 -12.05 -13.03
N LYS A 99 -11.03 -11.76 -13.19
CA LYS A 99 -10.35 -11.67 -14.48
C LYS A 99 -10.50 -12.95 -15.32
N TYR A 100 -10.31 -14.12 -14.73
CA TYR A 100 -10.39 -15.40 -15.43
C TYR A 100 -11.76 -16.08 -15.30
N GLU A 101 -12.73 -15.41 -14.67
CA GLU A 101 -14.06 -15.95 -14.41
C GLU A 101 -14.01 -17.34 -13.71
N TRP A 102 -13.14 -17.50 -12.71
CA TRP A 102 -13.02 -18.75 -11.94
C TRP A 102 -14.00 -18.80 -10.77
N GLY A 103 -14.79 -19.87 -10.68
CA GLY A 103 -15.68 -20.13 -9.55
C GLY A 103 -16.64 -18.95 -9.27
N ILE A 104 -16.59 -18.42 -8.04
CA ILE A 104 -17.40 -17.27 -7.59
C ILE A 104 -17.07 -15.97 -8.34
N GLY A 105 -15.96 -15.91 -9.07
CA GLY A 105 -15.60 -14.78 -9.94
C GLY A 105 -16.61 -14.47 -11.04
N LYS A 106 -17.48 -15.44 -11.39
CA LYS A 106 -18.58 -15.26 -12.34
C LYS A 106 -19.80 -14.57 -11.73
N ALA A 107 -19.93 -14.58 -10.40
CA ALA A 107 -21.12 -14.12 -9.73
C ALA A 107 -21.17 -12.58 -9.70
N HIS A 108 -22.34 -12.01 -10.01
CA HIS A 108 -22.51 -10.55 -10.03
C HIS A 108 -22.16 -9.90 -8.69
N TRP A 109 -22.53 -10.53 -7.57
CA TRP A 109 -22.24 -10.01 -6.23
C TRP A 109 -20.74 -9.96 -5.91
N PHE A 110 -19.90 -10.77 -6.58
CA PHE A 110 -18.46 -10.78 -6.36
C PHE A 110 -17.75 -9.60 -7.04
N LYS A 111 -18.44 -8.86 -7.93
CA LYS A 111 -17.88 -7.64 -8.53
C LYS A 111 -17.60 -6.52 -7.51
N ALA A 112 -18.26 -6.52 -6.35
CA ALA A 112 -17.94 -5.59 -5.26
C ALA A 112 -16.74 -6.04 -4.39
N TYR A 113 -16.18 -7.23 -4.62
CA TYR A 113 -15.02 -7.72 -3.87
C TYR A 113 -13.81 -6.76 -3.93
N PRO A 114 -13.45 -6.18 -5.10
CA PRO A 114 -12.38 -5.19 -5.17
C PRO A 114 -12.62 -3.95 -4.33
N PHE A 115 -13.85 -3.46 -4.27
CA PHE A 115 -14.20 -2.36 -3.36
C PHE A 115 -14.01 -2.78 -1.91
N ALA A 116 -14.58 -3.93 -1.50
CA ALA A 116 -14.57 -4.38 -0.11
C ALA A 116 -13.16 -4.61 0.41
N ILE A 117 -12.30 -5.29 -0.34
CA ILE A 117 -10.92 -5.57 0.09
C ILE A 117 -10.11 -4.28 0.23
N VAL A 118 -10.32 -3.30 -0.67
CA VAL A 118 -9.62 -2.01 -0.62
C VAL A 118 -10.11 -1.18 0.55
N ALA A 119 -11.43 -1.15 0.80
CA ALA A 119 -12.00 -0.47 1.95
C ALA A 119 -11.47 -1.05 3.28
N ILE A 120 -11.41 -2.38 3.41
CA ILE A 120 -10.82 -3.03 4.60
C ILE A 120 -9.35 -2.64 4.77
N ASN A 121 -8.56 -2.67 3.70
CA ASN A 121 -7.16 -2.25 3.75
C ASN A 121 -7.01 -0.79 4.18
N ILE A 122 -7.89 0.11 3.74
CA ILE A 122 -7.90 1.51 4.16
C ILE A 122 -8.29 1.62 5.65
N LEU A 123 -9.30 0.88 6.10
CA LEU A 123 -9.74 0.89 7.49
C LEU A 123 -8.66 0.42 8.47
N ILE A 124 -7.87 -0.60 8.09
CA ILE A 124 -6.72 -1.06 8.89
C ILE A 124 -5.69 0.07 9.06
N ALA A 125 -5.38 0.79 7.98
CA ALA A 125 -4.48 1.94 8.03
C ALA A 125 -5.05 3.09 8.87
N VAL A 126 -6.35 3.37 8.74
CA VAL A 126 -7.07 4.38 9.56
C VAL A 126 -7.02 4.03 11.05
N ALA A 127 -7.20 2.74 11.40
CA ALA A 127 -7.08 2.29 12.77
C ALA A 127 -5.67 2.51 13.33
N SER A 128 -4.64 2.21 12.53
CA SER A 128 -3.23 2.43 12.88
C SER A 128 -2.87 3.92 13.05
N ASP A 129 -3.46 4.81 12.24
CA ASP A 129 -3.36 6.27 12.45
C ASP A 129 -3.96 6.67 13.80
N PHE A 130 -5.19 6.26 14.10
CA PHE A 130 -5.83 6.61 15.37
C PHE A 130 -5.13 5.99 16.58
N GLU A 131 -4.63 4.75 16.47
CA GLU A 131 -3.80 4.12 17.49
C GLU A 131 -2.53 4.93 17.78
N SER A 132 -1.83 5.34 16.72
CA SER A 132 -0.63 6.17 16.85
C SER A 132 -0.93 7.52 17.50
N ALA A 133 -2.08 8.12 17.18
CA ALA A 133 -2.53 9.35 17.83
C ALA A 133 -2.77 9.14 19.35
N ILE A 134 -3.42 8.04 19.73
CA ILE A 134 -3.76 7.75 21.13
C ILE A 134 -2.51 7.41 21.95
N ASN A 135 -1.61 6.59 21.41
CA ASN A 135 -0.46 6.06 22.14
C ASN A 135 0.73 7.03 22.21
N GLY A 136 0.86 7.95 21.24
CA GLY A 136 2.04 8.82 21.11
C GLY A 136 1.70 10.30 20.93
N TRP A 137 0.63 10.82 21.53
CA TRP A 137 0.23 12.21 21.32
C TRP A 137 1.35 13.20 21.69
N TYR A 138 1.98 13.82 20.68
CA TYR A 138 3.18 14.64 20.80
C TYR A 138 4.32 14.00 21.60
N SER A 139 4.44 12.69 21.50
CA SER A 139 5.47 11.90 22.16
C SER A 139 5.79 10.65 21.35
N TRP A 140 7.01 10.15 21.54
CA TRP A 140 7.41 8.88 20.96
C TRP A 140 6.73 7.72 21.68
N TRP A 141 6.26 6.75 20.91
CA TRP A 141 5.90 5.44 21.41
C TRP A 141 6.52 4.38 20.52
N LEU A 142 6.90 3.25 21.12
CA LEU A 142 7.45 2.12 20.40
C LEU A 142 6.30 1.20 20.00
N SER A 143 6.12 0.99 18.71
CA SER A 143 5.06 0.11 18.21
C SER A 143 5.34 -1.35 18.57
N SER A 144 4.32 -2.20 18.47
CA SER A 144 4.49 -3.66 18.60
C SER A 144 5.40 -4.26 17.52
N GLU A 145 5.77 -3.48 16.50
CA GLU A 145 6.68 -3.85 15.41
C GLU A 145 8.10 -3.30 15.63
N ASP A 146 8.43 -2.83 16.84
CA ASP A 146 9.72 -2.25 17.17
C ASP A 146 10.07 -0.99 16.33
N VAL A 147 9.05 -0.21 15.96
CA VAL A 147 9.21 1.06 15.23
C VAL A 147 8.83 2.24 16.11
N TRP A 148 9.72 3.23 16.19
CA TRP A 148 9.45 4.49 16.88
C TRP A 148 8.49 5.36 16.08
N LEU A 149 7.31 5.61 16.66
CA LEU A 149 6.24 6.41 16.07
C LEU A 149 5.98 7.65 16.91
N TYR A 150 5.76 8.77 16.23
CA TYR A 150 5.41 10.04 16.87
C TYR A 150 3.96 10.37 16.51
N GLY A 151 3.08 10.45 17.50
CA GLY A 151 1.66 10.66 17.29
C GLY A 151 1.25 12.14 17.38
N GLY A 152 0.11 12.49 16.77
CA GLY A 152 -0.48 13.82 16.93
C GLY A 152 -1.65 14.10 16.00
N TRP A 153 -2.00 15.39 15.84
CA TRP A 153 -3.10 15.82 14.96
C TRP A 153 -2.95 15.36 13.52
N HIS A 154 -1.72 15.20 13.03
CA HIS A 154 -1.46 14.69 11.68
C HIS A 154 -2.05 13.29 11.47
N ASN A 155 -1.99 12.41 12.47
CA ASN A 155 -2.62 11.09 12.38
C ASN A 155 -4.14 11.20 12.31
N VAL A 156 -4.75 12.08 13.12
CA VAL A 156 -6.21 12.28 13.11
C VAL A 156 -6.67 12.80 11.75
N PHE A 157 -5.97 13.79 11.18
CA PHE A 157 -6.27 14.29 9.84
C PHE A 157 -6.14 13.20 8.78
N ASN A 158 -5.10 12.36 8.86
CA ASN A 158 -4.92 11.29 7.90
C ASN A 158 -5.95 10.15 8.06
N GLY A 159 -6.33 9.80 9.28
CA GLY A 159 -7.38 8.84 9.57
C GLY A 159 -8.73 9.28 9.02
N ILE A 160 -9.11 10.55 9.21
CA ILE A 160 -10.32 11.14 8.60
C ILE A 160 -10.21 11.14 7.07
N ALA A 161 -9.04 11.51 6.52
CA ALA A 161 -8.81 11.48 5.08
C ALA A 161 -9.00 10.07 4.50
N GLY A 162 -8.61 9.02 5.23
CA GLY A 162 -8.82 7.62 4.81
C GLY A 162 -10.28 7.21 4.78
N ILE A 163 -11.09 7.66 5.75
CA ILE A 163 -12.55 7.43 5.73
C ILE A 163 -13.16 8.11 4.50
N ILE A 164 -12.79 9.35 4.22
CA ILE A 164 -13.25 10.07 3.02
C ILE A 164 -12.75 9.38 1.74
N ASN A 165 -11.53 8.84 1.75
CA ASN A 165 -10.96 8.11 0.64
C ASN A 165 -11.83 6.91 0.23
N ILE A 166 -12.36 6.15 1.21
CA ILE A 166 -13.29 5.04 0.93
C ILE A 166 -14.53 5.55 0.21
N LEU A 167 -15.07 6.71 0.64
CA LEU A 167 -16.24 7.33 0.02
C LEU A 167 -15.95 7.92 -1.37
N CYS A 168 -14.68 8.11 -1.73
CA CYS A 168 -14.29 8.55 -3.07
C CYS A 168 -14.27 7.41 -4.11
N MET A 169 -14.40 6.13 -3.71
CA MET A 169 -14.53 5.02 -4.66
C MET A 169 -15.92 5.01 -5.29
N THR A 170 -15.98 4.99 -6.62
CA THR A 170 -17.24 5.04 -7.39
C THR A 170 -17.41 3.81 -8.30
N GLY A 171 -18.65 3.54 -8.71
CA GLY A 171 -18.99 2.43 -9.60
C GLY A 171 -18.61 1.04 -9.05
N TRP A 172 -19.02 0.70 -7.82
CA TRP A 172 -18.57 -0.52 -7.12
C TRP A 172 -18.88 -1.83 -7.85
N TRP A 173 -19.89 -1.81 -8.74
CA TRP A 173 -20.33 -2.96 -9.53
C TRP A 173 -19.78 -2.94 -10.96
N ALA A 174 -19.11 -1.86 -11.37
CA ALA A 174 -18.58 -1.64 -12.70
C ALA A 174 -17.14 -2.15 -12.85
N VAL A 175 -16.96 -3.41 -12.47
CA VAL A 175 -15.70 -4.16 -12.64
C VAL A 175 -15.88 -5.13 -13.81
N TYR A 176 -14.95 -5.05 -14.75
CA TYR A 176 -14.99 -5.77 -16.02
C TYR A 176 -13.71 -6.55 -16.26
N THR A 177 -13.78 -7.56 -17.11
CA THR A 177 -12.60 -8.26 -17.63
C THR A 177 -12.13 -7.57 -18.91
N SER A 178 -10.83 -7.49 -19.14
CA SER A 178 -10.27 -6.98 -20.40
C SER A 178 -10.58 -7.89 -21.59
N LYS A 179 -10.74 -7.33 -22.79
CA LYS A 179 -10.94 -8.09 -24.04
C LYS A 179 -9.85 -9.14 -24.32
N ASP A 180 -8.61 -8.87 -23.91
CA ASP A 180 -7.48 -9.81 -24.04
C ASP A 180 -7.33 -10.77 -22.85
N LYS A 181 -8.28 -10.74 -21.89
CA LYS A 181 -8.33 -11.51 -20.65
C LYS A 181 -7.06 -11.40 -19.79
N LYS A 182 -6.31 -10.30 -19.92
CA LYS A 182 -5.10 -10.02 -19.14
C LYS A 182 -5.33 -9.15 -17.91
N ASP A 183 -6.43 -8.41 -17.83
CA ASP A 183 -6.68 -7.44 -16.78
C ASP A 183 -8.09 -7.51 -16.21
N MET A 184 -8.18 -7.22 -14.91
CA MET A 184 -9.40 -6.72 -14.30
C MET A 184 -9.40 -5.20 -14.42
N ILE A 185 -10.46 -4.65 -15.02
CA ILE A 185 -10.60 -3.22 -15.32
C ILE A 185 -11.73 -2.65 -14.48
N TRP A 186 -11.44 -1.58 -13.76
CA TRP A 186 -12.42 -0.75 -13.07
C TRP A 186 -12.33 0.68 -13.63
N PRO A 187 -13.13 1.01 -14.67
CA PRO A 187 -12.98 2.25 -15.45
C PRO A 187 -13.25 3.52 -14.66
N ASP A 188 -14.18 3.46 -13.69
CA ASP A 188 -14.58 4.62 -12.89
C ASP A 188 -13.52 5.02 -11.84
N MET A 189 -12.51 4.17 -11.60
CA MET A 189 -11.28 4.53 -10.88
C MET A 189 -10.35 5.35 -11.78
N ILE A 190 -10.79 6.55 -12.12
CA ILE A 190 -9.99 7.48 -12.92
C ILE A 190 -8.81 8.05 -12.12
N TRP A 191 -7.94 8.79 -12.79
CA TRP A 191 -6.77 9.44 -12.19
C TRP A 191 -7.08 10.27 -10.92
N VAL A 192 -8.30 10.81 -10.79
CA VAL A 192 -8.75 11.54 -9.60
C VAL A 192 -8.69 10.65 -8.36
N TYR A 193 -9.23 9.44 -8.43
CA TYR A 193 -9.17 8.51 -7.29
C TYR A 193 -7.74 8.06 -7.02
N ILE A 194 -6.97 7.75 -8.07
CA ILE A 194 -5.56 7.35 -7.95
C ILE A 194 -4.75 8.39 -7.17
N LEU A 195 -4.86 9.66 -7.56
CA LEU A 195 -4.16 10.76 -6.90
C LEU A 195 -4.56 10.88 -5.42
N VAL A 196 -5.86 10.85 -5.16
CA VAL A 196 -6.42 11.05 -3.81
C VAL A 196 -6.03 9.90 -2.88
N TYR A 197 -5.99 8.68 -3.42
CA TYR A 197 -5.46 7.50 -2.75
C TYR A 197 -3.96 7.61 -2.48
N ASP A 198 -3.15 7.94 -3.48
CA ASP A 198 -1.70 7.97 -3.36
C ASP A 198 -1.24 9.03 -2.35
N VAL A 199 -1.85 10.22 -2.36
CA VAL A 199 -1.53 11.27 -1.38
C VAL A 199 -1.87 10.82 0.04
N TRP A 200 -3.03 10.20 0.24
CA TRP A 200 -3.43 9.66 1.55
C TRP A 200 -2.53 8.50 1.99
N ASN A 201 -2.21 7.57 1.10
CA ASN A 201 -1.39 6.42 1.45
C ASN A 201 0.06 6.84 1.73
N PHE A 202 0.58 7.83 1.00
CA PHE A 202 1.88 8.44 1.30
C PHE A 202 1.88 9.02 2.71
N ALA A 203 0.88 9.84 3.06
CA ALA A 203 0.72 10.40 4.39
C ALA A 203 0.64 9.30 5.47
N TYR A 204 -0.12 8.23 5.24
CA TYR A 204 -0.19 7.08 6.14
C TYR A 204 1.18 6.43 6.34
N THR A 205 1.89 6.10 5.27
CA THR A 205 3.21 5.46 5.38
C THR A 205 4.22 6.37 6.07
N TYR A 206 4.17 7.68 5.82
CA TYR A 206 5.03 8.66 6.47
C TYR A 206 4.75 8.79 7.97
N ASN A 207 3.48 8.64 8.37
CA ASN A 207 3.06 8.76 9.77
C ASN A 207 3.25 7.48 10.58
N CYS A 208 2.86 6.33 10.02
CA CYS A 208 2.71 5.07 10.74
C CYS A 208 3.71 4.00 10.33
N LEU A 209 4.45 4.19 9.23
CA LEU A 209 5.50 3.27 8.76
C LEU A 209 6.77 4.04 8.36
N PRO A 210 7.29 4.93 9.23
CA PRO A 210 8.33 5.88 8.86
C PRO A 210 9.60 5.18 8.36
N THR A 211 10.04 4.09 8.99
CA THR A 211 11.22 3.31 8.57
C THR A 211 11.09 2.68 7.17
N HIS A 212 9.85 2.41 6.72
CA HIS A 212 9.57 1.82 5.41
C HIS A 212 9.11 2.85 4.37
N SER A 213 8.83 4.09 4.78
CA SER A 213 8.12 5.08 3.97
C SER A 213 8.85 5.48 2.69
N TRP A 214 10.17 5.30 2.61
CA TRP A 214 10.91 5.52 1.36
C TRP A 214 10.56 4.50 0.26
N PHE A 215 10.39 3.23 0.62
CA PHE A 215 10.01 2.21 -0.36
C PHE A 215 8.49 2.05 -0.44
N CYS A 216 7.82 1.88 0.70
CA CYS A 216 6.37 1.71 0.79
C CYS A 216 5.59 2.97 0.40
N GLY A 217 6.09 4.16 0.74
CA GLY A 217 5.42 5.43 0.45
C GLY A 217 5.76 5.99 -0.92
N VAL A 218 6.93 5.68 -1.48
CA VAL A 218 7.35 6.21 -2.80
C VAL A 218 7.30 5.12 -3.87
N ALA A 219 8.21 4.15 -3.83
CA ALA A 219 8.33 3.16 -4.91
C ALA A 219 7.05 2.31 -5.09
N LEU A 220 6.47 1.84 -3.98
CA LEU A 220 5.29 0.98 -3.98
C LEU A 220 4.02 1.68 -4.48
N LEU A 221 3.86 2.98 -4.21
CA LEU A 221 2.73 3.78 -4.69
C LEU A 221 2.92 4.22 -6.14
N LEU A 222 4.15 4.59 -6.52
CA LEU A 222 4.45 5.00 -7.89
C LEU A 222 4.35 3.84 -8.87
N ALA A 223 4.75 2.61 -8.50
CA ALA A 223 4.71 1.46 -9.40
C ALA A 223 3.33 1.21 -10.05
N PRO A 224 2.23 1.05 -9.30
CA PRO A 224 0.90 0.85 -9.87
C PRO A 224 0.34 2.11 -10.55
N THR A 225 0.71 3.30 -10.07
CA THR A 225 0.25 4.58 -10.62
C THR A 225 0.88 4.88 -11.98
N ILE A 226 2.19 4.70 -12.13
CA ILE A 226 2.88 4.80 -13.41
C ILE A 226 2.27 3.80 -14.41
N ALA A 227 2.08 2.54 -13.99
CA ALA A 227 1.50 1.53 -14.84
C ALA A 227 0.07 1.89 -15.29
N ALA A 228 -0.77 2.38 -14.38
CA ALA A 228 -2.15 2.75 -14.67
C ALA A 228 -2.27 3.97 -15.59
N LEU A 229 -1.44 4.99 -15.40
CA LEU A 229 -1.48 6.22 -16.18
C LEU A 229 -0.88 6.04 -17.58
N LEU A 230 0.21 5.27 -17.72
CA LEU A 230 0.94 5.17 -18.99
C LEU A 230 0.42 4.09 -19.93
N TRP A 231 0.14 2.86 -19.46
CA TRP A 231 -0.24 1.75 -20.35
C TRP A 231 -1.43 0.91 -19.90
N ASN A 232 -1.74 0.81 -18.60
CA ASN A 232 -2.80 -0.04 -18.05
C ASN A 232 -4.00 0.76 -17.49
N LYS A 233 -4.64 1.58 -18.33
CA LYS A 233 -5.77 2.44 -17.92
C LYS A 233 -6.95 1.62 -17.38
N GLY A 234 -7.38 1.94 -16.16
CA GLY A 234 -8.43 1.23 -15.42
C GLY A 234 -7.96 -0.04 -14.70
N GLY A 235 -6.70 -0.46 -14.85
CA GLY A 235 -6.11 -1.60 -14.15
C GLY A 235 -5.37 -1.24 -12.85
N TRP A 236 -5.51 0.00 -12.37
CA TRP A 236 -4.74 0.51 -11.21
C TRP A 236 -4.87 -0.38 -9.98
N ILE A 237 -6.09 -0.80 -9.64
CA ILE A 237 -6.32 -1.56 -8.41
C ILE A 237 -5.68 -2.95 -8.45
N MET A 238 -5.69 -3.58 -9.63
CA MET A 238 -5.01 -4.85 -9.85
C MET A 238 -3.49 -4.67 -9.76
N ASN A 239 -2.94 -3.65 -10.44
CA ASN A 239 -1.52 -3.33 -10.34
C ASN A 239 -1.11 -3.10 -8.89
N ARG A 240 -1.92 -2.35 -8.12
CA ARG A 240 -1.64 -2.02 -6.73
C ARG A 240 -1.65 -3.25 -5.83
N ALA A 241 -2.66 -4.11 -5.94
CA ALA A 241 -2.68 -5.32 -5.13
C ALA A 241 -1.50 -6.24 -5.44
N ASN A 242 -1.17 -6.40 -6.72
CA ASN A 242 -0.03 -7.18 -7.16
C ASN A 242 1.29 -6.63 -6.62
N THR A 243 1.57 -5.33 -6.80
CA THR A 243 2.81 -4.71 -6.30
C THR A 243 2.90 -4.76 -4.79
N LEU A 244 1.79 -4.54 -4.07
CA LEU A 244 1.71 -4.67 -2.62
C LEU A 244 2.01 -6.10 -2.16
N CYS A 245 1.38 -7.10 -2.76
CA CYS A 245 1.59 -8.50 -2.39
C CYS A 245 3.05 -8.93 -2.65
N ILE A 246 3.59 -8.59 -3.83
CA ILE A 246 5.00 -8.86 -4.19
C ILE A 246 5.95 -8.21 -3.18
N TRP A 247 5.70 -6.94 -2.83
CA TRP A 247 6.52 -6.22 -1.87
C TRP A 247 6.43 -6.81 -0.46
N CYS A 248 5.23 -7.14 0.03
CA CYS A 248 5.05 -7.77 1.34
C CYS A 248 5.76 -9.13 1.41
N MET A 249 5.68 -9.95 0.36
CA MET A 249 6.41 -11.23 0.28
C MET A 249 7.92 -11.00 0.37
N PHE A 250 8.45 -10.02 -0.37
CA PHE A 250 9.86 -9.69 -0.34
C PHE A 250 10.29 -9.15 1.03
N ALA A 251 9.55 -8.20 1.59
CA ALA A 251 9.84 -7.55 2.86
C ALA A 251 9.87 -8.51 4.04
N GLN A 252 9.01 -9.53 4.07
CA GLN A 252 9.00 -10.52 5.14
C GLN A 252 10.18 -11.49 5.09
N VAL A 253 10.69 -11.79 3.89
CA VAL A 253 11.86 -12.66 3.71
C VAL A 253 13.15 -11.88 3.92
N PHE A 254 13.18 -10.62 3.50
CA PHE A 254 14.36 -9.75 3.54
C PHE A 254 14.07 -8.42 4.27
N PRO A 255 13.73 -8.46 5.57
CA PRO A 255 13.34 -7.27 6.32
C PRO A 255 14.44 -6.21 6.38
N LEU A 256 15.68 -6.68 6.55
CA LEU A 256 16.89 -5.86 6.63
C LEU A 256 17.07 -4.91 5.44
N PHE A 257 16.52 -5.24 4.27
CA PHE A 257 16.67 -4.47 3.04
C PHE A 257 16.22 -3.00 3.17
N GLN A 258 15.16 -2.76 3.95
CA GLN A 258 14.52 -1.46 4.06
C GLN A 258 14.43 -0.94 5.50
N GLU A 259 14.77 -1.76 6.48
CA GLU A 259 14.52 -1.48 7.88
C GLU A 259 15.68 -0.73 8.54
N THR A 260 15.32 0.29 9.32
CA THR A 260 16.21 0.88 10.33
C THR A 260 15.64 0.51 11.68
N PHE A 261 16.40 -0.20 12.49
CA PHE A 261 15.94 -0.73 13.77
C PHE A 261 15.72 0.37 14.81
N SER A 262 14.98 0.02 15.88
CA SER A 262 14.73 0.90 17.04
C SER A 262 16.02 1.40 17.70
N ASP A 263 17.11 0.64 17.60
CA ASP A 263 18.45 0.98 18.10
C ASP A 263 19.30 1.80 17.11
N GLY A 264 18.72 2.18 15.96
CA GLY A 264 19.38 2.97 14.93
C GLY A 264 20.27 2.16 13.98
N LYS A 265 20.39 0.84 14.15
CA LYS A 265 21.21 0.03 13.23
C LYS A 265 20.58 -0.04 11.85
N GLN A 266 21.44 0.11 10.85
CA GLN A 266 21.13 -0.08 9.43
C GLN A 266 22.07 -1.14 8.86
N VAL A 267 21.51 -2.11 8.15
CA VAL A 267 22.30 -3.15 7.48
C VAL A 267 22.75 -2.68 6.10
N PHE A 268 21.90 -1.92 5.41
CA PHE A 268 22.20 -1.41 4.08
C PHE A 268 22.21 0.12 4.05
N PRO A 269 23.13 0.73 3.27
CA PRO A 269 23.28 2.18 3.19
C PRO A 269 22.09 2.89 2.52
N TRP A 270 21.19 2.13 1.87
CA TRP A 270 20.00 2.67 1.23
C TRP A 270 18.75 2.67 2.13
N ALA A 271 18.82 2.06 3.32
CA ALA A 271 17.76 2.19 4.31
C ALA A 271 17.58 3.68 4.64
N THR A 272 16.38 4.20 4.42
CA THR A 272 16.13 5.64 4.44
C THR A 272 15.05 5.95 5.44
N ILE A 273 15.34 6.88 6.34
CA ILE A 273 14.38 7.37 7.30
C ILE A 273 13.88 8.78 6.92
N PRO A 274 12.62 9.10 7.25
CA PRO A 274 12.01 10.40 6.97
C PRO A 274 12.56 11.49 7.88
N LYS A 275 12.33 12.75 7.51
CA LYS A 275 12.74 13.94 8.29
C LYS A 275 12.11 14.00 9.68
N LEU A 276 11.12 13.16 9.96
CA LEU A 276 10.56 12.99 11.30
C LEU A 276 11.66 12.74 12.35
N TYR A 277 12.70 12.01 11.98
CA TYR A 277 13.89 11.82 12.81
C TYR A 277 14.87 12.95 12.51
N ALA A 278 14.87 14.01 13.31
CA ALA A 278 15.43 15.32 12.94
C ALA A 278 16.91 15.27 12.49
N ASP A 279 17.72 14.43 13.15
CA ASP A 279 19.14 14.26 12.85
C ASP A 279 19.45 13.15 11.83
N GLY A 280 18.44 12.45 11.32
CA GLY A 280 18.61 11.32 10.40
C GLY A 280 19.06 10.03 11.09
N THR A 281 18.92 9.93 12.41
CA THR A 281 19.17 8.72 13.23
C THR A 281 18.03 8.50 14.23
N LEU A 282 18.04 7.38 14.98
CA LEU A 282 17.07 7.14 16.05
C LEU A 282 17.66 7.40 17.45
N ASN A 283 18.75 8.17 17.52
CA ASN A 283 19.47 8.39 18.77
C ASN A 283 18.67 9.24 19.77
N GLY A 284 18.72 8.84 21.03
CA GLY A 284 18.09 9.57 22.13
C GLY A 284 16.55 9.52 22.15
N ILE A 285 15.94 8.72 21.27
CA ILE A 285 14.50 8.49 21.27
C ILE A 285 14.14 7.57 22.44
N THR A 286 13.18 7.99 23.24
CA THR A 286 12.66 7.23 24.38
C THR A 286 11.14 7.39 24.45
N ALA A 287 10.45 6.34 24.90
CA ALA A 287 9.00 6.34 25.03
C ALA A 287 8.53 7.47 25.96
N GLY A 288 7.50 8.21 25.55
CA GLY A 288 6.96 9.37 26.24
C GLY A 288 7.77 10.67 26.05
N GLY A 289 8.93 10.63 25.42
CA GLY A 289 9.75 11.80 25.10
C GLY A 289 9.44 12.41 23.74
N SER A 290 10.11 13.52 23.40
CA SER A 290 10.02 14.18 22.07
C SER A 290 11.38 14.51 21.47
N THR A 291 12.46 14.03 22.09
CA THR A 291 13.83 14.19 21.60
C THR A 291 13.96 13.69 20.17
N ASN A 292 14.63 14.46 19.31
CA ASN A 292 14.85 14.12 17.90
C ASN A 292 13.57 14.03 17.03
N ALA A 293 12.41 14.49 17.53
CA ALA A 293 11.18 14.57 16.72
C ALA A 293 11.11 15.87 15.91
N ASP A 294 10.95 15.76 14.59
CA ASP A 294 10.56 16.87 13.70
C ASP A 294 9.25 16.52 12.94
N PRO A 295 8.08 16.76 13.56
CA PRO A 295 6.79 16.45 12.96
C PRO A 295 6.37 17.43 11.87
N THR A 296 7.18 18.43 11.51
CA THR A 296 6.80 19.52 10.58
C THR A 296 6.26 18.99 9.25
N MET A 297 6.88 17.96 8.68
CA MET A 297 6.40 17.41 7.41
C MET A 297 5.10 16.62 7.58
N MET A 298 4.90 15.96 8.73
CA MET A 298 3.65 15.23 9.01
C MET A 298 2.46 16.19 9.09
N THR A 299 2.66 17.35 9.71
CA THR A 299 1.66 18.43 9.83
C THR A 299 1.42 19.19 8.53
N ILE A 300 2.21 18.94 7.48
CA ILE A 300 1.95 19.45 6.12
C ILE A 300 1.26 18.38 5.28
N VAL A 301 1.81 17.17 5.25
CA VAL A 301 1.38 16.09 4.35
C VAL A 301 -0.01 15.58 4.75
N SER A 302 -0.31 15.46 6.04
CA SER A 302 -1.61 14.90 6.48
C SER A 302 -2.79 15.86 6.27
N PRO A 303 -2.69 17.17 6.58
CA PRO A 303 -3.72 18.13 6.19
C PRO A 303 -3.89 18.23 4.67
N LEU A 304 -2.80 18.16 3.91
CA LEU A 304 -2.88 18.13 2.44
C LEU A 304 -3.67 16.91 1.96
N ALA A 305 -3.40 15.72 2.51
CA ALA A 305 -4.15 14.52 2.21
C ALA A 305 -5.65 14.70 2.52
N LEU A 306 -6.00 15.30 3.67
CA LEU A 306 -7.37 15.60 4.04
C LEU A 306 -8.04 16.57 3.05
N ILE A 307 -7.39 17.68 2.72
CA ILE A 307 -7.92 18.69 1.79
C ILE A 307 -8.15 18.07 0.40
N VAL A 308 -7.17 17.32 -0.11
CA VAL A 308 -7.27 16.64 -1.42
C VAL A 308 -8.43 15.65 -1.44
N ASN A 309 -8.61 14.87 -0.37
CA ASN A 309 -9.73 13.93 -0.24
C ASN A 309 -11.09 14.65 -0.17
N ILE A 310 -11.20 15.74 0.58
CA ILE A 310 -12.43 16.55 0.66
C ILE A 310 -12.78 17.16 -0.70
N VAL A 311 -11.81 17.76 -1.40
CA VAL A 311 -12.02 18.38 -2.71
C VAL A 311 -12.48 17.33 -3.73
N ALA A 312 -11.85 16.16 -3.74
CA ALA A 312 -12.23 15.06 -4.62
C ALA A 312 -13.63 14.52 -4.30
N PHE A 313 -13.96 14.35 -3.02
CA PHE A 313 -15.28 13.92 -2.60
C PHE A 313 -16.36 14.92 -3.05
N ILE A 314 -16.16 16.22 -2.83
CA ILE A 314 -17.06 17.27 -3.31
C ILE A 314 -17.20 17.20 -4.85
N TYR A 315 -16.09 17.00 -5.56
CA TYR A 315 -16.08 16.86 -7.01
C TYR A 315 -16.90 15.65 -7.50
N ILE A 316 -16.74 14.49 -6.86
CA ILE A 316 -17.50 13.26 -7.13
C ILE A 316 -19.00 13.51 -6.91
N ILE A 317 -19.38 14.05 -5.75
CA ILE A 317 -20.79 14.30 -5.42
C ILE A 317 -21.41 15.33 -6.37
N ARG A 318 -20.70 16.40 -6.72
CA ARG A 318 -21.16 17.41 -7.70
C ARG A 318 -21.36 16.77 -9.08
N THR A 319 -20.44 15.92 -9.52
CA THR A 319 -20.52 15.23 -10.81
C THR A 319 -21.69 14.25 -10.83
N ALA A 320 -21.86 13.46 -9.76
CA ALA A 320 -22.97 12.53 -9.61
C ALA A 320 -24.33 13.24 -9.63
N ARG A 321 -24.47 14.37 -8.91
CA ARG A 321 -25.69 15.20 -8.91
C ARG A 321 -25.99 15.77 -10.28
N LYS A 322 -24.99 16.32 -10.98
CA LYS A 322 -25.16 16.86 -12.34
C LYS A 322 -25.64 15.80 -13.32
N LYS A 323 -25.12 14.57 -13.19
CA LYS A 323 -25.49 13.42 -14.03
C LYS A 323 -26.75 12.69 -13.57
N LYS A 324 -27.32 13.05 -12.41
CA LYS A 324 -28.44 12.36 -11.75
C LYS A 324 -28.20 10.86 -11.56
N LYS A 325 -26.96 10.48 -11.24
CA LYS A 325 -26.52 9.10 -11.03
C LYS A 325 -26.13 8.85 -9.57
N ASN A 326 -26.29 7.62 -9.09
CA ASN A 326 -25.73 7.21 -7.81
C ASN A 326 -24.25 6.83 -8.00
N PRO A 327 -23.29 7.54 -7.40
CA PRO A 327 -21.87 7.33 -7.64
C PRO A 327 -21.36 5.96 -7.18
N TYR A 328 -22.08 5.28 -6.29
CA TYR A 328 -21.67 3.98 -5.76
C TYR A 328 -22.25 2.82 -6.56
N LYS A 329 -23.37 3.03 -7.26
CA LYS A 329 -24.03 2.02 -8.08
C LYS A 329 -23.72 2.15 -9.56
N GLU A 330 -23.45 3.36 -10.02
CA GLU A 330 -23.31 3.70 -11.43
C GLU A 330 -21.99 4.42 -11.70
N GLU A 331 -21.50 4.26 -12.93
CA GLU A 331 -20.30 4.94 -13.40
C GLU A 331 -20.62 6.42 -13.69
N ILE A 332 -19.84 7.32 -13.06
CA ILE A 332 -20.06 8.76 -13.13
C ILE A 332 -19.01 9.48 -13.98
N PHE A 333 -17.87 8.84 -14.29
CA PHE A 333 -16.77 9.45 -15.04
C PHE A 333 -16.72 9.08 -16.52
N THR A 334 -17.84 8.59 -17.07
CA THR A 334 -17.99 8.14 -18.47
C THR A 334 -17.46 9.08 -19.56
N ASP A 335 -17.42 10.38 -19.29
CA ASP A 335 -17.03 11.39 -20.27
C ASP A 335 -15.51 11.59 -20.34
N PHE A 336 -14.78 11.17 -19.31
CA PHE A 336 -13.34 11.35 -19.19
C PHE A 336 -12.60 10.51 -20.23
N LYS A 337 -11.54 11.08 -20.80
CA LYS A 337 -10.65 10.35 -21.71
C LYS A 337 -10.10 9.07 -21.07
N TYR A 338 -9.61 9.17 -19.82
CA TYR A 338 -9.09 8.01 -19.10
C TYR A 338 -10.14 6.90 -18.95
N TYR A 339 -11.40 7.27 -18.63
CA TYR A 339 -12.50 6.32 -18.56
C TYR A 339 -12.73 5.66 -19.91
N LYS A 340 -12.82 6.44 -20.99
CA LYS A 340 -13.07 5.92 -22.35
C LYS A 340 -11.96 4.98 -22.80
N ASP A 341 -10.70 5.32 -22.52
CA ASP A 341 -9.54 4.48 -22.82
C ASP A 341 -9.56 3.17 -22.01
N ALA A 342 -10.00 3.20 -20.75
CA ALA A 342 -10.19 2.02 -19.92
C ALA A 342 -11.37 1.15 -20.41
N ALA A 343 -12.52 1.77 -20.70
CA ALA A 343 -13.73 1.12 -21.19
C ALA A 343 -13.52 0.47 -22.57
N ALA A 344 -12.73 1.09 -23.46
CA ALA A 344 -12.40 0.53 -24.76
C ALA A 344 -11.64 -0.81 -24.67
N ARG A 345 -10.92 -1.02 -23.56
CA ARG A 345 -10.20 -2.27 -23.26
C ARG A 345 -11.07 -3.30 -22.55
N ALA A 346 -12.16 -2.89 -21.92
CA ALA A 346 -13.06 -3.73 -21.16
C ALA A 346 -14.02 -4.51 -22.07
N GLU A 347 -14.34 -5.74 -21.65
CA GLU A 347 -15.45 -6.54 -22.15
C GLU A 347 -16.69 -6.19 -21.32
N ILE A 348 -17.37 -5.11 -21.72
CA ILE A 348 -18.63 -4.69 -21.11
C ILE A 348 -19.73 -5.59 -21.70
N LYS A 349 -20.23 -6.51 -20.86
CA LYS A 349 -21.29 -7.45 -21.22
C LYS A 349 -22.67 -6.85 -21.03
#